data_AF-A0A661WRB3-F1
#
_entry.id   AF-A0A661WRB3-F1
#
_cell.length_a   1.000
_cell.length_b   1.000
_cell.length_c   1.000
_cell.angle_alpha   90.00
_cell.angle_beta   90.00
_cell.angle_gamma   90.00
#
_symmetry.space_group_name_H-M   'P 1'
#
loop_
_entity.id
_entity.type
_entity.pdbx_description
1 polymer ?
#
loop_
_entity_poly.entity_id
_entity_poly.type
_entity_poly.pdbx_seq_one_letter_code
_entity_poly.pdbx_strand_id
1 'polypeptide(L)'
;MIEKIYSTSDASTWHNRFEKEEQQWNDLKRHGRVVVPVIILFFIIIIYLIVYAGIQSVEMENLSVAKKKWFLVRLFFSILIPVIIAGVYIRVLGGQSDTLIREFYHLPEDYDLSSLIKRKLLGVIPLPKPLKKLLKYPFITLREANDLDESHWAYWFGGPASLVIYDGVAVYLERGNVFSRVLGPGLPMPVLERYETIKAVIDLRPQIREAEVETWTKDGIAVKFKVRAEIQVAASDEAKKHSVVLEEGGGKVNLVYPFDAERVKIVVERTAVRYNAETKDLTESAWDSAAMGTITGKIKAHIAGQSIDELLLDDESSPQILSFFVDDELTDKIRQGLEVAGSQLLSLQVVQFSPVDDEISDELIKYWDAKKEMIKEIRRGESEAESIRADRGAHTEAYQDFLNSLIRNLTEINEGEDDMDADRFTEASILLLTQALEESLSDPMLGSLVASEGLRTLRMLKDQLNI
;
A
#
# COMPACT_ATOMS: atom_id res chain seq x y z
N MET A 1 1.29 -15.20 -38.62
CA MET A 1 0.49 -14.98 -37.40
C MET A 1 1.15 -15.85 -36.33
N ILE A 2 1.93 -15.25 -35.44
CA ILE A 2 2.64 -15.99 -34.39
C ILE A 2 1.58 -16.34 -33.35
N GLU A 3 1.26 -17.63 -33.24
CA GLU A 3 0.38 -18.13 -32.19
C GLU A 3 1.08 -17.80 -30.86
N LYS A 4 0.58 -16.80 -30.13
CA LYS A 4 1.13 -16.47 -28.80
C LYS A 4 0.83 -17.65 -27.90
N ILE A 5 1.81 -18.54 -27.75
CA ILE A 5 1.72 -19.68 -26.84
C ILE A 5 1.56 -19.10 -25.44
N TYR A 6 0.43 -19.42 -24.80
CA TYR A 6 0.18 -19.02 -23.43
C TYR A 6 1.29 -19.52 -22.51
N SER A 7 1.74 -18.65 -21.60
CA SER A 7 2.63 -19.02 -20.51
C SER A 7 2.11 -18.51 -19.17
N THR A 8 2.11 -19.39 -18.16
CA THR A 8 1.85 -19.01 -16.76
C THR A 8 2.92 -18.06 -16.20
N SER A 9 4.08 -17.96 -16.86
CA SER A 9 5.20 -17.10 -16.45
C SER A 9 5.20 -15.71 -17.10
N ASP A 10 4.40 -15.48 -18.14
CA ASP A 10 4.37 -14.22 -18.88
C ASP A 10 2.98 -13.58 -18.80
N ALA A 11 2.88 -12.52 -17.99
CA ALA A 11 1.62 -11.83 -17.73
C ALA A 11 0.98 -11.19 -18.97
N SER A 12 1.78 -10.84 -19.98
CA SER A 12 1.28 -10.24 -21.22
C SER A 12 0.39 -11.21 -22.02
N THR A 13 0.52 -12.52 -21.78
CA THR A 13 -0.26 -13.56 -22.46
C THR A 13 -1.58 -13.89 -21.76
N TRP A 14 -1.77 -13.49 -20.51
CA TRP A 14 -2.92 -13.92 -19.69
C TRP A 14 -4.27 -13.38 -20.17
N HIS A 15 -4.26 -12.17 -20.73
CA HIS A 15 -5.44 -11.47 -21.24
C HIS A 15 -5.95 -12.06 -22.55
N ASN A 16 -5.03 -12.49 -23.41
CA ASN A 16 -5.34 -12.96 -24.77
C ASN A 16 -5.60 -14.46 -24.84
N ARG A 17 -5.50 -15.16 -23.71
CA ARG A 17 -5.53 -16.62 -23.69
C ARG A 17 -6.84 -17.21 -24.24
N PHE A 18 -7.95 -16.55 -23.97
CA PHE A 18 -9.27 -17.08 -24.33
C PHE A 18 -10.19 -15.99 -24.82
N GLU A 19 -10.34 -15.94 -26.14
CA GLU A 19 -11.45 -15.23 -26.74
C GLU A 19 -12.73 -16.04 -26.55
N LYS A 20 -13.82 -15.32 -26.31
CA LYS A 20 -15.16 -15.91 -26.15
C LYS A 20 -15.52 -16.85 -27.30
N GLU A 21 -15.12 -16.54 -28.52
CA GLU A 21 -15.42 -17.35 -29.70
C GLU A 21 -14.65 -18.67 -29.69
N GLU A 22 -13.37 -18.63 -29.32
CA GLU A 22 -12.54 -19.83 -29.22
C GLU A 22 -13.08 -20.79 -28.14
N GLN A 23 -13.51 -20.26 -27.00
CA GLN A 23 -14.10 -21.07 -25.93
C GLN A 23 -15.40 -21.75 -26.38
N GLN A 24 -16.24 -21.07 -27.17
CA GLN A 24 -17.45 -21.66 -27.75
C GLN A 24 -17.11 -22.81 -28.72
N TRP A 25 -16.08 -22.65 -29.54
CA TRP A 25 -15.60 -23.72 -30.43
C TRP A 25 -15.02 -24.90 -29.66
N ASN A 26 -14.28 -24.65 -28.58
CA ASN A 26 -13.73 -25.70 -27.73
C ASN A 26 -14.84 -26.46 -26.99
N ASP A 27 -15.89 -25.78 -26.53
CA ASP A 27 -17.08 -26.41 -26.00
C ASP A 27 -17.77 -27.30 -27.06
N LEU A 28 -17.93 -26.81 -28.29
CA LEU A 28 -18.51 -27.59 -29.40
C LEU A 28 -17.68 -28.83 -29.74
N LYS A 29 -16.34 -28.72 -29.82
CA LYS A 29 -15.46 -29.87 -30.07
C LYS A 29 -15.59 -30.92 -28.98
N ARG A 30 -15.69 -30.51 -27.71
CA ARG A 30 -15.90 -31.43 -26.60
C ARG A 30 -17.27 -32.10 -26.66
N HIS A 31 -18.32 -31.35 -27.02
CA HIS A 31 -19.63 -31.94 -27.29
C HIS A 31 -19.59 -32.96 -28.39
N GLY A 32 -18.88 -32.66 -29.48
CA GLY A 32 -18.61 -33.64 -30.52
C GLY A 32 -18.07 -34.94 -29.92
N ARG A 33 -17.09 -34.88 -29.03
CA ARG A 33 -16.50 -36.10 -28.43
C ARG A 33 -17.44 -36.88 -27.52
N VAL A 34 -18.36 -36.22 -26.80
CA VAL A 34 -19.27 -36.90 -25.85
C VAL A 34 -20.59 -37.30 -26.51
N VAL A 35 -21.18 -36.38 -27.26
CA VAL A 35 -22.51 -36.53 -27.86
C VAL A 35 -22.45 -37.41 -29.11
N VAL A 36 -21.40 -37.33 -29.94
CA VAL A 36 -21.33 -38.14 -31.18
C VAL A 36 -21.33 -39.64 -30.87
N PRO A 37 -20.55 -40.18 -29.91
CA PRO A 37 -20.66 -41.59 -29.55
C PRO A 37 -22.04 -41.99 -29.03
N VAL A 38 -22.71 -41.12 -28.26
CA VAL A 38 -24.07 -41.38 -27.75
C VAL A 38 -25.08 -41.39 -28.89
N ILE A 39 -24.99 -40.46 -29.83
CA ILE A 39 -25.84 -40.43 -31.03
C ILE A 39 -25.57 -41.65 -31.90
N ILE A 40 -24.31 -42.03 -32.11
CA ILE A 40 -23.94 -43.23 -32.88
C ILE A 40 -24.49 -44.49 -32.20
N LEU A 41 -24.34 -44.62 -30.88
CA LEU A 41 -24.89 -45.74 -30.12
C LEU A 41 -26.41 -45.80 -30.23
N PHE A 42 -27.09 -44.66 -30.08
CA PHE A 42 -28.53 -44.56 -30.24
C PHE A 42 -28.97 -44.92 -31.67
N PHE A 43 -28.22 -44.49 -32.68
CA PHE A 43 -28.44 -44.84 -34.07
C PHE A 43 -28.24 -46.33 -34.34
N ILE A 44 -27.21 -46.95 -33.77
CA ILE A 44 -26.98 -48.41 -33.83
C ILE A 44 -28.13 -49.16 -33.17
N ILE A 45 -28.61 -48.70 -32.00
CA ILE A 45 -29.76 -49.28 -31.30
C ILE A 45 -31.01 -49.19 -32.20
N ILE A 46 -31.28 -48.03 -32.80
CA ILE A 46 -32.40 -47.85 -33.73
C ILE A 46 -32.29 -48.78 -34.94
N ILE A 47 -31.11 -48.87 -35.58
CA ILE A 47 -30.89 -49.78 -36.72
C ILE A 47 -31.12 -51.22 -36.30
N TYR A 48 -30.56 -51.65 -35.16
CA TYR A 48 -30.75 -52.99 -34.63
C TYR A 48 -32.24 -53.30 -34.42
N LEU A 49 -33.00 -52.35 -33.87
CA LEU A 49 -34.44 -52.49 -33.67
C LEU A 49 -35.21 -52.59 -34.99
N ILE A 50 -34.83 -51.81 -36.01
CA ILE A 50 -35.42 -51.88 -37.35
C ILE A 50 -35.13 -53.24 -38.00
N VAL A 51 -33.88 -53.72 -37.94
CA VAL A 51 -33.48 -55.02 -38.50
C VAL A 51 -34.17 -56.15 -37.76
N TYR A 52 -34.23 -56.11 -36.43
CA TYR A 52 -34.93 -57.09 -35.60
C TYR A 52 -36.43 -57.13 -35.92
N ALA A 53 -37.07 -55.97 -36.05
CA ALA A 53 -38.46 -55.86 -36.47
C ALA A 53 -38.67 -56.43 -37.89
N GLY A 54 -37.74 -56.17 -38.80
CA GLY A 54 -37.77 -56.69 -40.17
C GLY A 54 -37.68 -58.22 -40.23
N ILE A 55 -36.70 -58.82 -39.55
CA ILE A 55 -36.54 -60.28 -39.48
C ILE A 55 -37.81 -60.93 -38.90
N GLN A 56 -38.33 -60.37 -37.82
CA GLN A 56 -39.55 -60.87 -37.19
C GLN A 56 -40.80 -60.62 -38.05
N SER A 57 -40.83 -59.58 -38.89
CA SER A 57 -41.95 -59.31 -39.79
C SER A 57 -42.14 -60.39 -40.87
N VAL A 58 -41.04 -61.00 -41.33
CA VAL A 58 -41.09 -62.16 -42.24
C VAL A 58 -41.71 -63.36 -41.54
N GLU A 59 -41.33 -63.60 -40.29
CA GLU A 59 -41.92 -64.65 -39.46
C GLU A 59 -43.40 -64.37 -39.13
N MET A 60 -43.79 -63.09 -39.14
CA MET A 60 -45.17 -62.67 -38.90
C MET A 60 -46.14 -62.96 -40.06
N GLU A 61 -45.71 -63.19 -41.30
CA GLU A 61 -46.66 -63.46 -42.40
C GLU A 61 -47.59 -64.65 -42.09
N ASN A 62 -47.10 -65.64 -41.34
CA ASN A 62 -47.85 -66.84 -40.96
C ASN A 62 -48.60 -66.74 -39.62
N LEU A 63 -48.55 -65.59 -38.93
CA LEU A 63 -49.17 -65.40 -37.62
C LEU A 63 -50.57 -64.76 -37.72
N SER A 64 -51.48 -65.15 -36.82
CA SER A 64 -52.83 -64.58 -36.75
C SER A 64 -52.80 -63.07 -36.42
N VAL A 65 -53.83 -62.34 -36.81
CA VAL A 65 -53.96 -60.88 -36.59
C VAL A 65 -53.75 -60.50 -35.12
N ALA A 66 -54.23 -61.31 -34.18
CA ALA A 66 -54.05 -61.09 -32.75
C ALA A 66 -52.57 -61.17 -32.34
N LYS A 67 -51.83 -62.15 -32.86
CA LYS A 67 -50.39 -62.31 -32.58
C LYS A 67 -49.56 -61.18 -33.21
N LYS A 68 -49.93 -60.71 -34.41
CA LYS A 68 -49.30 -59.53 -35.05
C LYS A 68 -49.46 -58.26 -34.19
N LYS A 69 -50.66 -57.99 -33.67
CA LYS A 69 -50.90 -56.85 -32.77
C LYS A 69 -50.08 -56.95 -31.49
N TRP A 70 -50.03 -58.14 -30.87
CA TRP A 70 -49.27 -58.35 -29.64
C TRP A 70 -47.76 -58.17 -29.86
N PHE A 71 -47.24 -58.59 -31.01
CA PHE A 71 -45.85 -58.38 -31.39
C PHE A 71 -45.50 -56.88 -31.51
N LEU A 72 -46.32 -56.09 -32.20
CA LEU A 72 -46.08 -54.64 -32.32
C LEU A 72 -46.05 -53.94 -30.96
N VAL A 73 -46.93 -54.34 -30.04
CA VAL A 73 -46.95 -53.84 -28.67
C VAL A 73 -45.64 -54.20 -27.95
N ARG A 74 -45.19 -55.46 -28.05
CA ARG A 74 -43.92 -55.91 -27.45
C ARG A 74 -42.72 -55.15 -28.01
N LEU A 75 -42.67 -54.93 -29.32
CA LEU A 75 -41.61 -54.15 -29.98
C LEU A 75 -41.58 -52.71 -29.44
N PHE A 76 -42.73 -52.04 -29.40
CA PHE A 76 -42.85 -50.68 -28.86
C PHE A 76 -42.35 -50.59 -27.40
N PHE A 77 -42.77 -51.52 -26.54
CA PHE A 77 -42.31 -51.55 -25.15
C PHE A 77 -40.83 -51.88 -25.01
N SER A 78 -40.25 -52.70 -25.89
CA SER A 78 -38.81 -53.00 -25.86
C SER A 78 -37.91 -51.80 -26.14
N ILE A 79 -38.43 -50.78 -26.83
CA ILE A 79 -37.76 -49.49 -27.10
C ILE A 79 -38.08 -48.48 -26.00
N LEU A 80 -39.36 -48.38 -25.65
CA LEU A 80 -39.84 -47.38 -24.71
C LEU A 80 -39.28 -47.61 -23.30
N ILE A 81 -39.22 -48.87 -22.83
CA ILE A 81 -38.78 -49.19 -21.47
C ILE A 81 -37.33 -48.75 -21.22
N PRO A 82 -36.32 -49.10 -22.05
CA PRO A 82 -34.95 -48.62 -21.85
C PRO A 82 -34.82 -47.10 -21.87
N VAL A 83 -35.57 -46.40 -22.74
CA VAL A 83 -35.54 -44.93 -22.81
C VAL A 83 -36.15 -44.31 -21.55
N ILE A 84 -37.26 -44.86 -21.05
CA ILE A 84 -37.85 -44.43 -19.77
C ILE A 84 -36.88 -44.71 -18.62
N ILE A 85 -36.29 -45.91 -18.54
CA ILE A 85 -35.33 -46.27 -17.50
C ILE A 85 -34.12 -45.33 -17.54
N ALA A 86 -33.56 -45.05 -18.72
CA ALA A 86 -32.45 -44.12 -18.88
C ALA A 86 -32.85 -42.69 -18.44
N GLY A 87 -34.03 -42.23 -18.81
CA GLY A 87 -34.56 -40.92 -18.40
C GLY A 87 -34.76 -40.81 -16.89
N VAL A 88 -35.32 -41.85 -16.25
CA VAL A 88 -35.47 -41.93 -14.79
C VAL A 88 -34.10 -41.98 -14.12
N TYR A 89 -33.16 -42.76 -14.64
CA TYR A 89 -31.81 -42.86 -14.10
C TYR A 89 -31.05 -41.53 -14.16
N ILE A 90 -31.10 -40.84 -15.31
CA ILE A 90 -30.52 -39.49 -15.46
C ILE A 90 -31.16 -38.50 -14.49
N ARG A 91 -32.48 -38.57 -14.28
CA ARG A 91 -33.19 -37.72 -13.33
C ARG A 91 -32.77 -38.00 -11.88
N VAL A 92 -32.67 -39.28 -11.50
CA VAL A 92 -32.25 -39.69 -10.14
C VAL A 92 -30.80 -39.31 -9.90
N LEU A 93 -29.88 -39.60 -10.82
CA LEU A 93 -28.49 -39.19 -10.73
C LEU A 93 -28.35 -37.66 -10.66
N GLY A 94 -29.14 -36.93 -11.45
CA GLY A 94 -29.18 -35.47 -11.40
C GLY A 94 -29.58 -34.96 -10.02
N GLY A 95 -30.65 -35.53 -9.42
CA GLY A 95 -31.08 -35.19 -8.07
C GLY A 95 -30.02 -35.51 -7.01
N GLN A 96 -29.40 -36.69 -7.08
CA GLN A 96 -28.32 -37.06 -6.16
C GLN A 96 -27.10 -36.14 -6.30
N SER A 97 -26.72 -35.79 -7.53
CA SER A 97 -25.60 -34.86 -7.77
C SER A 97 -25.89 -33.46 -7.22
N ASP A 98 -27.15 -33.01 -7.29
CA ASP A 98 -27.58 -31.73 -6.73
C ASP A 98 -27.41 -31.73 -5.20
N THR A 99 -27.95 -32.75 -4.53
CA THR A 99 -27.82 -32.91 -3.07
C THR A 99 -26.36 -33.00 -2.64
N LEU A 100 -25.54 -33.78 -3.35
CA LEU A 100 -24.13 -33.96 -3.01
C LEU A 100 -23.35 -32.64 -3.16
N ILE A 101 -23.60 -31.87 -4.23
CA ILE A 101 -22.95 -30.57 -4.44
C ILE A 101 -23.42 -29.54 -3.40
N ARG A 102 -24.72 -29.51 -3.05
CA ARG A 102 -25.24 -28.63 -1.99
C ARG A 102 -24.59 -28.91 -0.65
N GLU A 103 -24.49 -30.18 -0.28
CA GLU A 103 -23.91 -30.59 0.99
C GLU A 103 -22.41 -30.28 1.04
N PHE A 104 -21.67 -30.58 -0.04
CA PHE A 104 -20.22 -30.41 -0.10
C PHE A 104 -19.80 -28.93 -0.06
N TYR A 105 -20.59 -28.02 -0.63
CA TYR A 105 -20.29 -26.58 -0.68
C TYR A 105 -21.19 -25.73 0.21
N HIS A 106 -22.02 -26.35 1.06
CA HIS A 106 -22.96 -25.67 1.97
C HIS A 106 -23.84 -24.62 1.27
N LEU A 107 -24.40 -24.95 0.10
CA LEU A 107 -25.12 -23.99 -0.73
C LEU A 107 -26.55 -23.74 -0.22
N PRO A 108 -27.05 -22.50 -0.30
CA PRO A 108 -28.45 -22.18 -0.06
C PRO A 108 -29.41 -23.03 -0.90
N GLU A 109 -30.58 -23.39 -0.35
CA GLU A 109 -31.56 -24.24 -1.03
C GLU A 109 -32.15 -23.59 -2.30
N ASP A 110 -32.21 -22.26 -2.34
CA ASP A 110 -32.76 -21.47 -3.45
C ASP A 110 -31.83 -21.40 -4.68
N TYR A 111 -30.60 -21.89 -4.58
CA TYR A 111 -29.63 -21.84 -5.67
C TYR A 111 -30.00 -22.77 -6.84
N ASP A 112 -30.07 -22.25 -8.08
CA ASP A 112 -30.34 -23.05 -9.29
C ASP A 112 -29.08 -23.75 -9.82
N LEU A 113 -28.64 -24.77 -9.08
CA LEU A 113 -27.57 -25.68 -9.46
C LEU A 113 -27.84 -26.42 -10.77
N SER A 114 -29.11 -26.74 -11.05
CA SER A 114 -29.49 -27.52 -12.22
C SER A 114 -29.10 -26.83 -13.53
N SER A 115 -29.27 -25.50 -13.60
CA SER A 115 -28.88 -24.74 -14.78
C SER A 115 -27.36 -24.56 -14.86
N LEU A 116 -26.67 -24.41 -13.74
CA LEU A 116 -25.20 -24.34 -13.69
C LEU A 116 -24.55 -25.64 -14.14
N ILE A 117 -25.03 -26.79 -13.65
CA ILE A 117 -24.54 -28.12 -14.05
C ILE A 117 -24.80 -28.35 -15.54
N LYS A 118 -26.01 -28.04 -16.03
CA LYS A 118 -26.33 -28.13 -17.45
C LYS A 118 -25.42 -27.25 -18.28
N ARG A 119 -25.14 -26.01 -17.87
CA ARG A 119 -24.23 -25.09 -18.57
C ARG A 119 -22.79 -25.58 -18.54
N LYS A 120 -22.31 -26.10 -17.42
CA LYS A 120 -20.97 -26.67 -17.34
C LYS A 120 -20.89 -27.89 -18.25
N LEU A 121 -21.82 -28.83 -18.18
CA LEU A 121 -21.80 -30.00 -19.07
C LEU A 121 -21.94 -29.60 -20.54
N LEU A 122 -23.03 -28.89 -20.89
CA LEU A 122 -23.47 -28.50 -22.23
C LEU A 122 -22.77 -27.29 -22.83
N GLY A 123 -21.94 -26.57 -22.08
CA GLY A 123 -21.24 -25.38 -22.57
C GLY A 123 -22.19 -24.35 -23.22
N VAL A 124 -21.61 -23.49 -24.07
CA VAL A 124 -22.39 -22.60 -24.95
C VAL A 124 -21.97 -22.88 -26.39
N ILE A 125 -22.88 -23.47 -27.17
CA ILE A 125 -22.64 -23.80 -28.58
C ILE A 125 -22.61 -22.49 -29.40
N PRO A 126 -21.65 -22.29 -30.31
CA PRO A 126 -21.66 -21.15 -31.21
C PRO A 126 -22.82 -21.32 -32.20
N LEU A 127 -23.90 -20.57 -31.99
CA LEU A 127 -25.06 -20.56 -32.89
C LEU A 127 -24.95 -19.43 -33.91
N PRO A 128 -25.36 -19.65 -35.17
CA PRO A 128 -25.44 -18.58 -36.16
C PRO A 128 -26.43 -17.50 -35.73
N LYS A 129 -26.22 -16.25 -36.18
CA LYS A 129 -27.23 -15.18 -36.05
C LYS A 129 -28.50 -15.64 -36.82
N PRO A 130 -29.72 -15.57 -36.25
CA PRO A 130 -30.14 -14.83 -35.05
C PRO A 130 -30.14 -15.63 -33.72
N LEU A 131 -29.88 -16.94 -33.75
CA LEU A 131 -30.01 -17.82 -32.59
C LEU A 131 -28.95 -17.58 -31.49
N LYS A 132 -27.86 -16.85 -31.78
CA LYS A 132 -26.81 -16.43 -30.80
C LYS A 132 -27.39 -15.72 -29.56
N LYS A 133 -28.60 -15.14 -29.63
CA LYS A 133 -29.27 -14.49 -28.48
C LYS A 133 -29.78 -15.50 -27.43
N LEU A 134 -30.05 -16.75 -27.81
CA LEU A 134 -30.64 -17.76 -26.93
C LEU A 134 -29.62 -18.36 -25.95
N LEU A 135 -28.34 -18.37 -26.31
CA LEU A 135 -27.26 -18.96 -25.51
C LEU A 135 -26.17 -17.92 -25.27
N LYS A 136 -26.34 -17.10 -24.23
CA LYS A 136 -25.30 -16.21 -23.71
C LYS A 136 -24.68 -16.83 -22.47
N TYR A 137 -23.37 -16.64 -22.28
CA TYR A 137 -22.76 -16.89 -20.99
C TYR A 137 -23.42 -16.01 -19.92
N PRO A 138 -23.60 -16.51 -18.70
CA PRO A 138 -23.96 -15.66 -17.57
C PRO A 138 -22.89 -14.58 -17.41
N PHE A 139 -23.31 -13.37 -17.05
CA PHE A 139 -22.40 -12.28 -16.76
C PHE A 139 -22.22 -12.18 -15.25
N ILE A 140 -20.98 -12.05 -14.81
CA ILE A 140 -20.64 -11.73 -13.43
C ILE A 140 -20.07 -10.31 -13.46
N THR A 141 -20.70 -9.40 -12.73
CA THR A 141 -20.27 -8.01 -12.63
C THR A 141 -19.47 -7.82 -11.34
N LEU A 142 -18.26 -7.27 -11.46
CA LEU A 142 -17.37 -7.01 -10.34
C LEU A 142 -17.01 -5.53 -10.35
N ARG A 143 -17.65 -4.77 -9.46
CA ARG A 143 -17.44 -3.33 -9.24
C ARG A 143 -16.60 -3.09 -7.99
N GLU A 144 -16.74 -3.94 -6.98
CA GLU A 144 -15.99 -3.88 -5.73
C GLU A 144 -15.44 -5.27 -5.37
N ALA A 145 -14.42 -5.31 -4.50
CA ALA A 145 -13.83 -6.57 -4.05
C ALA A 145 -14.82 -7.49 -3.30
N ASN A 146 -15.84 -6.91 -2.67
CA ASN A 146 -16.84 -7.62 -1.86
C ASN A 146 -18.19 -7.80 -2.58
N ASP A 147 -18.27 -7.48 -3.88
CA ASP A 147 -19.52 -7.62 -4.65
C ASP A 147 -19.97 -9.08 -4.78
N LEU A 148 -19.04 -10.00 -4.66
CA LEU A 148 -19.28 -11.43 -4.86
C LEU A 148 -19.25 -12.12 -3.50
N ASP A 149 -20.40 -12.65 -3.08
CA ASP A 149 -20.49 -13.47 -1.89
C ASP A 149 -19.61 -14.72 -2.01
N GLU A 150 -19.00 -15.16 -0.92
CA GLU A 150 -18.13 -16.35 -0.88
C GLU A 150 -18.89 -17.62 -1.32
N SER A 151 -20.22 -17.64 -1.12
CA SER A 151 -21.09 -18.72 -1.57
C SER A 151 -21.31 -18.78 -3.09
N HIS A 152 -20.92 -17.72 -3.82
CA HIS A 152 -21.16 -17.61 -5.25
C HIS A 152 -20.43 -18.70 -6.04
N TRP A 153 -21.12 -19.34 -7.01
CA TRP A 153 -20.60 -20.47 -7.78
C TRP A 153 -19.27 -20.23 -8.49
N ALA A 154 -18.91 -18.98 -8.75
CA ALA A 154 -17.64 -18.66 -9.38
C ALA A 154 -16.42 -18.99 -8.50
N TYR A 155 -16.56 -19.01 -7.17
CA TYR A 155 -15.48 -19.36 -6.23
C TYR A 155 -15.17 -20.85 -6.21
N TRP A 156 -16.19 -21.71 -6.30
CA TRP A 156 -16.03 -23.15 -6.12
C TRP A 156 -16.35 -23.99 -7.37
N PHE A 157 -17.34 -23.58 -8.16
CA PHE A 157 -17.74 -24.28 -9.38
C PHE A 157 -16.94 -23.82 -10.59
N GLY A 158 -16.61 -22.53 -10.63
CA GLY A 158 -15.91 -21.87 -11.72
C GLY A 158 -16.75 -21.72 -12.98
N GLY A 159 -16.13 -21.31 -14.08
CA GLY A 159 -16.80 -20.98 -15.34
C GLY A 159 -17.49 -22.17 -16.05
N PRO A 160 -18.21 -21.91 -17.17
CA PRO A 160 -17.99 -20.74 -18.02
C PRO A 160 -18.89 -19.52 -17.73
N ALA A 161 -18.29 -18.33 -17.63
CA ALA A 161 -18.97 -17.06 -17.35
C ALA A 161 -18.28 -15.91 -18.08
N SER A 162 -19.02 -14.91 -18.55
CA SER A 162 -18.39 -13.63 -18.97
C SER A 162 -18.21 -12.73 -17.75
N LEU A 163 -17.00 -12.20 -17.56
CA LEU A 163 -16.68 -11.30 -16.45
C LEU A 163 -16.74 -9.85 -16.93
N VAL A 164 -17.44 -9.01 -16.18
CA VAL A 164 -17.48 -7.56 -16.38
C VAL A 164 -16.74 -6.94 -15.20
N ILE A 165 -15.44 -6.69 -15.41
CA ILE A 165 -14.54 -6.16 -14.39
C ILE A 165 -14.46 -4.64 -14.59
N TYR A 166 -14.89 -3.89 -13.58
CA TYR A 166 -14.84 -2.44 -13.61
C TYR A 166 -13.45 -1.94 -13.23
N ASP A 167 -13.16 -0.69 -13.63
CA ASP A 167 -11.93 0.00 -13.23
C ASP A 167 -11.79 0.04 -11.70
N GLY A 168 -10.56 -0.16 -11.22
CA GLY A 168 -10.28 -0.30 -9.80
C GLY A 168 -10.39 -1.72 -9.24
N VAL A 169 -10.74 -2.73 -10.03
CA VAL A 169 -10.82 -4.14 -9.57
C VAL A 169 -10.02 -5.07 -10.47
N ALA A 170 -9.37 -6.07 -9.87
CA ALA A 170 -8.73 -7.18 -10.55
C ALA A 170 -9.23 -8.51 -10.01
N VAL A 171 -9.15 -9.56 -10.83
CA VAL A 171 -9.61 -10.90 -10.49
C VAL A 171 -8.46 -11.88 -10.64
N TYR A 172 -8.15 -12.57 -9.54
CA TYR A 172 -7.17 -13.64 -9.51
C TYR A 172 -7.86 -14.99 -9.66
N LEU A 173 -7.45 -15.75 -10.67
CA LEU A 173 -8.09 -16.99 -11.08
C LEU A 173 -7.19 -18.21 -10.87
N GLU A 174 -7.80 -19.28 -10.39
CA GLU A 174 -7.17 -20.57 -10.18
C GLU A 174 -7.87 -21.68 -10.95
N ARG A 175 -7.16 -22.79 -11.18
CA ARG A 175 -7.70 -24.02 -11.73
C ARG A 175 -7.18 -25.19 -10.92
N GLY A 176 -8.06 -25.78 -10.12
CA GLY A 176 -7.68 -26.91 -9.24
C GLY A 176 -6.57 -26.53 -8.27
N ASN A 177 -6.69 -25.38 -7.61
CA ASN A 177 -5.72 -24.82 -6.66
C ASN A 177 -4.33 -24.51 -7.26
N VAL A 178 -4.26 -24.38 -8.59
CA VAL A 178 -3.07 -23.90 -9.29
C VAL A 178 -3.39 -22.56 -9.93
N PHE A 179 -2.48 -21.61 -9.82
CA PHE A 179 -2.56 -20.33 -10.51
C PHE A 179 -2.88 -20.51 -12.00
N SER A 180 -3.92 -19.83 -12.48
CA SER A 180 -4.31 -19.81 -13.89
C SER A 180 -3.91 -18.50 -14.55
N ARG A 181 -4.41 -17.37 -14.03
CA ARG A 181 -4.14 -16.02 -14.55
C ARG A 181 -4.75 -14.94 -13.66
N VAL A 182 -4.33 -13.71 -13.89
CA VAL A 182 -5.01 -12.50 -13.38
C VAL A 182 -5.72 -11.80 -14.53
N LEU A 183 -6.94 -11.33 -14.28
CA LEU A 183 -7.73 -10.54 -15.22
C LEU A 183 -7.95 -9.13 -14.66
N GLY A 184 -7.70 -8.12 -15.49
CA GLY A 184 -7.96 -6.72 -15.18
C GLY A 184 -9.23 -6.17 -15.82
N PRO A 185 -9.50 -4.88 -15.59
CA PRO A 185 -10.58 -4.17 -16.25
C PRO A 185 -10.29 -3.99 -17.73
N GLY A 186 -11.35 -3.97 -18.56
CA GLY A 186 -11.25 -3.55 -19.95
C GLY A 186 -12.05 -4.40 -20.94
N LEU A 187 -11.84 -4.08 -22.22
CA LEU A 187 -12.44 -4.76 -23.36
C LEU A 187 -11.33 -5.46 -24.18
N PRO A 188 -11.63 -6.64 -24.76
CA PRO A 188 -12.90 -7.38 -24.68
C PRO A 188 -13.16 -7.96 -23.28
N MET A 189 -14.43 -8.14 -22.92
CA MET A 189 -14.82 -8.73 -21.64
C MET A 189 -14.21 -10.12 -21.50
N PRO A 190 -13.36 -10.37 -20.48
CA PRO A 190 -12.73 -11.66 -20.34
C PRO A 190 -13.76 -12.72 -19.94
N VAL A 191 -13.47 -13.97 -20.29
CA VAL A 191 -14.36 -15.10 -19.99
C VAL A 191 -13.67 -16.00 -18.98
N LEU A 192 -14.39 -16.31 -17.90
CA LEU A 192 -14.01 -17.32 -16.91
C LEU A 192 -14.07 -18.69 -17.58
N GLU A 193 -12.94 -19.39 -17.60
CA GLU A 193 -12.87 -20.70 -18.22
C GLU A 193 -13.60 -21.77 -17.42
N ARG A 194 -13.84 -22.89 -18.09
CA ARG A 194 -14.34 -24.08 -17.40
C ARG A 194 -13.31 -24.57 -16.38
N TYR A 195 -13.78 -24.88 -15.17
CA TYR A 195 -12.96 -25.30 -14.03
C TYR A 195 -12.00 -24.22 -13.53
N GLU A 196 -12.03 -23.02 -14.12
CA GLU A 196 -11.33 -21.87 -13.59
C GLU A 196 -12.27 -21.19 -12.59
N THR A 197 -11.78 -21.03 -11.37
CA THR A 197 -12.49 -20.43 -10.25
C THR A 197 -11.88 -19.08 -9.93
N ILE A 198 -12.70 -18.18 -9.40
CA ILE A 198 -12.23 -16.94 -8.78
C ILE A 198 -11.67 -17.34 -7.42
N LYS A 199 -10.40 -17.08 -7.13
CA LYS A 199 -9.85 -17.27 -5.78
C LYS A 199 -9.88 -15.98 -4.99
N ALA A 200 -9.58 -14.85 -5.64
CA ALA A 200 -9.65 -13.54 -5.00
C ALA A 200 -10.08 -12.45 -5.99
N VAL A 201 -10.83 -11.48 -5.47
CA VAL A 201 -11.15 -10.21 -6.17
C VAL A 201 -10.41 -9.12 -5.40
N ILE A 202 -9.52 -8.41 -6.09
CA ILE A 202 -8.61 -7.44 -5.48
C ILE A 202 -9.03 -6.03 -5.88
N ASP A 203 -9.23 -5.19 -4.88
CA ASP A 203 -9.45 -3.77 -5.07
C ASP A 203 -8.11 -3.06 -5.29
N LEU A 204 -7.94 -2.49 -6.49
CA LEU A 204 -6.79 -1.73 -6.93
C LEU A 204 -6.85 -0.27 -6.48
N ARG A 205 -7.94 0.18 -5.87
CA ARG A 205 -8.08 1.56 -5.37
C ARG A 205 -7.22 1.76 -4.11
N PRO A 206 -6.84 3.00 -3.78
CA PRO A 206 -6.23 3.33 -2.51
C PRO A 206 -7.11 2.88 -1.34
N GLN A 207 -6.52 2.13 -0.41
CA GLN A 207 -7.18 1.67 0.81
C GLN A 207 -6.50 2.29 2.02
N ILE A 208 -7.31 2.90 2.88
CA ILE A 208 -6.85 3.46 4.14
C ILE A 208 -6.97 2.38 5.21
N ARG A 209 -5.87 2.14 5.93
CA ARG A 209 -5.80 1.20 7.04
C ARG A 209 -5.17 1.88 8.25
N GLU A 210 -5.69 1.52 9.41
CA GLU A 210 -5.19 1.99 10.69
C GLU A 210 -4.78 0.80 11.54
N ALA A 211 -3.68 0.92 12.27
CA ALA A 211 -3.24 -0.07 13.22
C ALA A 211 -2.71 0.62 14.48
N GLU A 212 -3.14 0.14 15.64
CA GLU A 212 -2.56 0.50 16.93
C GLU A 212 -1.56 -0.58 17.34
N VAL A 213 -0.41 -0.13 17.80
CA VAL A 213 0.77 -0.96 17.92
C VAL A 213 1.58 -0.56 19.14
N GLU A 214 1.98 -1.54 19.93
CA GLU A 214 2.89 -1.37 21.05
C GLU A 214 4.31 -1.84 20.71
N THR A 215 5.31 -1.11 21.19
CA THR A 215 6.72 -1.45 21.05
C THR A 215 7.56 -0.83 22.17
N TRP A 216 8.84 -1.14 22.20
CA TRP A 216 9.79 -0.64 23.19
C TRP A 216 10.80 0.26 22.49
N THR A 217 11.14 1.39 23.10
CA THR A 217 12.25 2.25 22.65
C THR A 217 13.60 1.64 23.06
N LYS A 218 14.69 2.23 22.55
CA LYS A 218 16.07 1.86 22.92
C LYS A 218 16.34 1.96 24.42
N ASP A 219 15.66 2.88 25.11
CA ASP A 219 15.82 3.12 26.55
C ASP A 219 14.98 2.18 27.42
N GLY A 220 14.20 1.28 26.79
CA GLY A 220 13.32 0.35 27.51
C GLY A 220 12.01 0.98 27.96
N ILE A 221 11.55 2.06 27.32
CA ILE A 221 10.22 2.64 27.56
C ILE A 221 9.22 2.01 26.60
N ALA A 222 8.13 1.47 27.13
CA ALA A 222 7.03 0.95 26.33
C ALA A 222 6.22 2.12 25.76
N VAL A 223 6.02 2.14 24.45
CA VAL A 223 5.25 3.15 23.73
C VAL A 223 4.14 2.49 22.91
N LYS A 224 2.98 3.13 22.88
CA LYS A 224 1.87 2.81 21.99
C LYS A 224 1.76 3.88 20.91
N PHE A 225 1.54 3.45 19.67
CA PHE A 225 1.35 4.37 18.56
C PHE A 225 0.30 3.87 17.59
N LYS A 226 -0.43 4.82 17.00
CA LYS A 226 -1.46 4.59 16.00
C LYS A 226 -0.96 5.04 14.64
N VAL A 227 -0.88 4.13 13.69
CA VAL A 227 -0.45 4.40 12.31
C VAL A 227 -1.67 4.40 11.42
N ARG A 228 -1.76 5.41 10.54
CA ARG A 228 -2.69 5.46 9.41
C ARG A 228 -1.87 5.41 8.12
N ALA A 229 -2.11 4.40 7.31
CA ALA A 229 -1.46 4.25 6.02
C ALA A 229 -2.49 4.17 4.91
N GLU A 230 -2.20 4.84 3.80
CA GLU A 230 -2.91 4.69 2.54
C GLU A 230 -2.06 3.82 1.62
N ILE A 231 -2.56 2.62 1.31
CA ILE A 231 -1.86 1.59 0.56
C ILE A 231 -2.64 1.23 -0.70
N GLN A 232 -1.93 0.83 -1.74
CA GLN A 232 -2.52 0.41 -3.01
C GLN A 232 -1.73 -0.78 -3.55
N VAL A 233 -2.31 -1.58 -4.43
CA VAL A 233 -1.54 -2.54 -5.23
C VAL A 233 -0.55 -1.76 -6.12
N ALA A 234 0.71 -2.17 -6.14
CA ALA A 234 1.73 -1.51 -6.96
C ALA A 234 1.42 -1.70 -8.45
N ALA A 235 1.85 -0.73 -9.26
CA ALA A 235 1.78 -0.84 -10.71
C ALA A 235 3.11 -0.41 -11.33
N SER A 236 3.57 -1.15 -12.33
CA SER A 236 4.71 -0.74 -13.16
C SER A 236 4.45 0.61 -13.85
N ASP A 237 5.53 1.32 -14.19
CA ASP A 237 5.42 2.59 -14.91
C ASP A 237 4.84 2.43 -16.32
N GLU A 238 4.94 1.22 -16.89
CA GLU A 238 4.25 0.84 -18.11
C GLU A 238 2.73 0.75 -17.87
N ALA A 239 2.30 0.04 -16.83
CA ALA A 239 0.89 -0.06 -16.44
C ALA A 239 0.25 1.30 -16.15
N LYS A 240 0.99 2.24 -15.55
CA LYS A 240 0.53 3.64 -15.33
C LYS A 240 0.31 4.41 -16.63
N LYS A 241 1.02 4.06 -17.70
CA LYS A 241 0.89 4.67 -19.03
C LYS A 241 -0.12 3.94 -19.91
N HIS A 242 -0.52 2.73 -19.54
CA HIS A 242 -1.42 1.92 -20.34
C HIS A 242 -2.84 2.48 -20.33
N SER A 243 -3.33 2.77 -21.54
CA SER A 243 -4.74 2.97 -21.82
C SER A 243 -5.36 1.64 -22.26
N VAL A 244 -6.57 1.38 -21.81
CA VAL A 244 -7.40 0.30 -22.35
C VAL A 244 -7.97 0.77 -23.69
N VAL A 245 -7.88 -0.10 -24.70
CA VAL A 245 -8.48 0.12 -26.01
C VAL A 245 -9.97 -0.21 -25.90
N LEU A 246 -10.83 0.78 -26.16
CA LEU A 246 -12.26 0.52 -26.32
C LEU A 246 -12.51 -0.19 -27.66
N GLU A 247 -13.56 -1.01 -27.74
CA GLU A 247 -13.90 -1.73 -28.98
C GLU A 247 -14.06 -0.80 -30.21
N GLU A 248 -13.76 -1.37 -31.38
CA GLU A 248 -13.91 -0.83 -32.75
C GLU A 248 -14.19 0.68 -32.87
N GLY A 249 -13.12 1.48 -32.87
CA GLY A 249 -13.17 2.92 -33.14
C GLY A 249 -13.25 3.82 -31.90
N GLY A 250 -13.40 3.24 -30.70
CA GLY A 250 -13.28 3.97 -29.44
C GLY A 250 -11.81 4.30 -29.14
N GLY A 251 -11.51 5.57 -28.87
CA GLY A 251 -10.18 6.02 -28.49
C GLY A 251 -9.62 5.26 -27.27
N LYS A 252 -8.31 5.28 -27.13
CA LYS A 252 -7.60 4.79 -25.93
C LYS A 252 -8.10 5.54 -24.70
N VAL A 253 -8.69 4.83 -23.74
CA VAL A 253 -9.11 5.40 -22.45
C VAL A 253 -8.10 5.01 -21.39
N ASN A 254 -7.51 6.00 -20.72
CA ASN A 254 -6.64 5.74 -19.57
C ASN A 254 -7.50 5.26 -18.41
N LEU A 255 -7.08 4.16 -17.77
CA LEU A 255 -7.68 3.71 -16.52
C LEU A 255 -7.38 4.74 -15.42
N VAL A 256 -8.34 4.96 -14.52
CA VAL A 256 -8.14 5.80 -13.34
C VAL A 256 -7.20 5.08 -12.36
N TYR A 257 -7.32 3.76 -12.26
CA TYR A 257 -6.47 2.93 -11.41
C TYR A 257 -5.60 2.01 -12.27
N PRO A 258 -4.26 2.12 -12.18
CA PRO A 258 -3.38 1.33 -13.02
C PRO A 258 -3.47 -0.15 -12.64
N PHE A 259 -3.54 -1.01 -13.65
CA PHE A 259 -3.65 -2.46 -13.48
C PHE A 259 -2.36 -3.14 -13.93
N ASP A 260 -1.75 -3.90 -13.00
CA ASP A 260 -0.57 -4.71 -13.24
C ASP A 260 -0.81 -6.14 -12.74
N ALA A 261 -0.93 -7.08 -13.69
CA ALA A 261 -1.28 -8.46 -13.41
C ALA A 261 -0.24 -9.19 -12.55
N GLU A 262 1.05 -8.88 -12.71
CA GLU A 262 2.12 -9.52 -11.94
C GLU A 262 2.09 -9.07 -10.48
N ARG A 263 1.87 -7.76 -10.27
CA ARG A 263 1.77 -7.21 -8.92
C ARG A 263 0.56 -7.76 -8.18
N VAL A 264 -0.60 -7.86 -8.85
CA VAL A 264 -1.80 -8.51 -8.27
C VAL A 264 -1.52 -9.98 -7.92
N LYS A 265 -0.83 -10.72 -8.80
CA LYS A 265 -0.44 -12.12 -8.51
C LYS A 265 0.43 -12.20 -7.25
N ILE A 266 1.48 -11.39 -7.14
CA ILE A 266 2.39 -11.38 -5.99
C ILE A 266 1.62 -11.09 -4.70
N VAL A 267 0.72 -10.10 -4.73
CA VAL A 267 -0.09 -9.69 -3.59
C VAL A 267 -0.99 -10.83 -3.09
N VAL A 268 -1.64 -11.55 -4.01
CA VAL A 268 -2.54 -12.68 -3.66
C VAL A 268 -1.75 -13.90 -3.18
N GLU A 269 -0.65 -14.25 -3.85
CA GLU A 269 0.17 -15.42 -3.48
C GLU A 269 0.95 -15.21 -2.17
N ARG A 270 1.14 -13.95 -1.74
CA ARG A 270 1.79 -13.60 -0.47
C ARG A 270 0.83 -13.58 0.73
N THR A 271 -0.43 -13.96 0.54
CA THR A 271 -1.43 -14.09 1.61
C THR A 271 -0.87 -15.00 2.72
N ALA A 272 -0.74 -14.46 3.93
CA ALA A 272 -0.24 -15.20 5.08
C ALA A 272 -1.41 -15.83 5.85
N VAL A 273 -1.20 -17.02 6.41
CA VAL A 273 -2.18 -17.63 7.31
C VAL A 273 -1.89 -17.16 8.74
N ARG A 274 -2.88 -16.54 9.38
CA ARG A 274 -2.81 -16.10 10.78
C ARG A 274 -3.61 -17.06 11.66
N TYR A 275 -2.97 -17.54 12.72
CA TYR A 275 -3.64 -18.29 13.77
C TYR A 275 -4.37 -17.32 14.71
N ASN A 276 -5.69 -17.48 14.81
CA ASN A 276 -6.49 -16.75 15.80
C ASN A 276 -6.50 -17.56 17.11
N ALA A 277 -5.93 -16.99 18.18
CA ALA A 277 -5.83 -17.68 19.47
C ALA A 277 -7.18 -17.91 20.15
N GLU A 278 -8.17 -17.06 19.88
CA GLU A 278 -9.50 -17.12 20.50
C GLU A 278 -10.37 -18.21 19.85
N THR A 279 -10.44 -18.22 18.52
CA THR A 279 -11.23 -19.20 17.78
C THR A 279 -10.47 -20.51 17.55
N LYS A 280 -9.14 -20.49 17.70
CA LYS A 280 -8.21 -21.58 17.33
C LYS A 280 -8.25 -21.94 15.83
N ASP A 281 -8.77 -21.04 15.00
CA ASP A 281 -8.86 -21.24 13.57
C ASP A 281 -7.70 -20.56 12.84
N LEU A 282 -7.32 -21.15 11.71
CA LEU A 282 -6.39 -20.56 10.76
C LEU A 282 -7.19 -19.68 9.79
N THR A 283 -6.91 -18.39 9.80
CA THR A 283 -7.56 -17.41 8.93
C THR A 283 -6.57 -16.94 7.87
N GLU A 284 -6.98 -16.92 6.61
CA GLU A 284 -6.20 -16.28 5.55
C GLU A 284 -6.23 -14.76 5.79
N SER A 285 -5.06 -14.15 5.96
CA SER A 285 -4.93 -12.71 6.14
C SER A 285 -4.96 -12.03 4.77
N ALA A 286 -5.90 -11.11 4.58
CA ALA A 286 -5.94 -10.26 3.40
C ALA A 286 -4.60 -9.51 3.18
N TRP A 287 -4.32 -9.18 1.93
CA TRP A 287 -3.03 -8.62 1.52
C TRP A 287 -2.71 -7.26 2.16
N ASP A 288 -3.75 -6.47 2.41
CA ASP A 288 -3.69 -5.17 3.07
C ASP A 288 -3.19 -5.29 4.51
N SER A 289 -3.57 -6.38 5.19
CA SER A 289 -3.11 -6.72 6.53
C SER A 289 -1.64 -7.15 6.52
N ALA A 290 -1.19 -7.86 5.47
CA ALA A 290 0.23 -8.19 5.29
C ALA A 290 1.08 -6.94 4.99
N ALA A 291 0.56 -6.00 4.19
CA ALA A 291 1.17 -4.70 3.96
C ALA A 291 1.28 -3.89 5.26
N MET A 292 0.20 -3.81 6.05
CA MET A 292 0.22 -3.18 7.37
C MET A 292 1.20 -3.86 8.34
N GLY A 293 1.31 -5.19 8.33
CA GLY A 293 2.32 -5.91 9.10
C GLY A 293 3.75 -5.52 8.72
N THR A 294 4.02 -5.30 7.43
CA THR A 294 5.31 -4.82 6.94
C THR A 294 5.59 -3.38 7.41
N ILE A 295 4.61 -2.48 7.27
CA ILE A 295 4.71 -1.07 7.70
C ILE A 295 4.98 -1.00 9.20
N THR A 296 4.11 -1.63 10.00
CA THR A 296 4.21 -1.61 11.46
C THR A 296 5.49 -2.28 11.95
N GLY A 297 5.91 -3.40 11.34
CA GLY A 297 7.17 -4.07 11.66
C GLY A 297 8.40 -3.18 11.44
N LYS A 298 8.43 -2.41 10.34
CA LYS A 298 9.52 -1.46 10.07
C LYS A 298 9.51 -0.26 11.02
N ILE A 299 8.33 0.30 11.32
CA ILE A 299 8.19 1.39 12.30
C ILE A 299 8.63 0.91 13.69
N LYS A 300 8.20 -0.28 14.13
CA LYS A 300 8.66 -0.89 15.39
C LYS A 300 10.17 -0.99 15.45
N ALA A 301 10.80 -1.51 14.40
CA ALA A 301 12.24 -1.68 14.35
C ALA A 301 12.99 -0.33 14.42
N HIS A 302 12.42 0.73 13.83
CA HIS A 302 12.97 2.08 13.92
C HIS A 302 12.83 2.67 15.33
N ILE A 303 11.63 2.60 15.93
CA ILE A 303 11.38 3.06 17.30
C ILE A 303 12.28 2.33 18.30
N ALA A 304 12.46 1.02 18.16
CA ALA A 304 13.35 0.24 19.01
C ALA A 304 14.83 0.61 18.88
N GLY A 305 15.22 1.25 17.77
CA GLY A 305 16.57 1.74 17.54
C GLY A 305 16.84 3.13 18.10
N GLN A 306 15.81 3.87 18.53
CA GLN A 306 15.89 5.26 18.96
C GLN A 306 15.51 5.44 20.43
N SER A 307 16.12 6.44 21.07
CA SER A 307 15.71 6.88 22.41
C SER A 307 14.37 7.62 22.36
N ILE A 308 13.67 7.71 23.49
CA ILE A 308 12.40 8.45 23.54
C ILE A 308 12.61 9.94 23.24
N ASP A 309 13.75 10.48 23.64
CA ASP A 309 14.13 11.86 23.37
C ASP A 309 14.39 12.07 21.88
N GLU A 310 15.12 11.16 21.21
CA GLU A 310 15.33 11.19 19.75
C GLU A 310 14.01 11.12 18.97
N LEU A 311 13.02 10.39 19.47
CA LEU A 311 11.72 10.23 18.82
C LEU A 311 10.79 11.43 18.98
N LEU A 312 11.03 12.27 20.00
CA LEU A 312 10.15 13.38 20.38
C LEU A 312 10.78 14.77 20.17
N LEU A 313 12.10 14.83 20.01
CA LEU A 313 12.89 16.07 19.87
C LEU A 313 13.86 15.92 18.68
N ASP A 314 13.66 16.68 17.61
CA ASP A 314 14.55 16.71 16.42
C ASP A 314 15.70 17.72 16.59
N ASP A 315 15.40 18.84 17.25
CA ASP A 315 16.38 19.87 17.61
C ASP A 315 15.93 20.56 18.90
N GLU A 316 16.86 21.18 19.64
CA GLU A 316 16.59 21.84 20.94
C GLU A 316 15.50 22.93 20.88
N SER A 317 15.12 23.35 19.67
CA SER A 317 14.14 24.41 19.40
C SER A 317 12.84 23.95 18.71
N SER A 318 12.73 22.68 18.31
CA SER A 318 11.56 22.17 17.57
C SER A 318 11.03 20.87 18.18
N PRO A 319 9.76 20.82 18.61
CA PRO A 319 9.15 19.56 19.06
C PRO A 319 8.93 18.66 17.85
N GLN A 320 9.44 17.43 17.87
CA GLN A 320 9.20 16.51 16.77
C GLN A 320 8.71 15.16 17.30
N ILE A 321 7.40 15.05 17.52
CA ILE A 321 6.75 13.86 18.09
C ILE A 321 6.73 12.65 17.10
N LEU A 322 7.64 12.56 16.10
CA LEU A 322 7.39 12.03 14.74
C LEU A 322 6.59 13.04 13.89
N SER A 323 7.04 14.30 13.78
CA SER A 323 6.20 15.37 13.24
C SER A 323 5.92 15.21 11.74
N PHE A 324 4.69 14.84 11.41
CA PHE A 324 4.02 14.89 10.10
C PHE A 324 4.53 13.99 8.98
N PHE A 325 5.82 13.67 8.88
CA PHE A 325 6.36 12.69 7.93
C PHE A 325 7.30 11.73 8.66
N VAL A 326 7.05 10.44 8.48
CA VAL A 326 8.03 9.41 8.84
C VAL A 326 9.32 9.74 8.08
N ASP A 327 10.46 9.80 8.79
CA ASP A 327 11.80 10.03 8.23
C ASP A 327 11.90 9.45 6.81
N ASP A 328 12.35 10.26 5.84
CA ASP A 328 12.41 9.88 4.42
C ASP A 328 13.13 8.53 4.26
N GLU A 329 14.16 8.26 5.09
CA GLU A 329 14.85 6.98 5.11
C GLU A 329 13.94 5.82 5.54
N LEU A 330 13.14 6.00 6.59
CA LEU A 330 12.18 4.99 7.05
C LEU A 330 11.04 4.82 6.03
N THR A 331 10.53 5.91 5.46
CA THR A 331 9.50 5.87 4.42
C THR A 331 9.99 5.10 3.19
N ASP A 332 11.23 5.33 2.74
CA ASP A 332 11.81 4.63 1.61
C ASP A 332 12.09 3.15 1.93
N LYS A 333 12.56 2.82 3.13
CA LYS A 333 12.68 1.43 3.60
C LYS A 333 11.32 0.71 3.60
N ILE A 334 10.25 1.39 3.98
CA ILE A 334 8.89 0.86 3.95
C ILE A 334 8.41 0.68 2.50
N ARG A 335 8.59 1.70 1.64
CA ARG A 335 8.23 1.62 0.21
C ARG A 335 8.91 0.45 -0.48
N GLN A 336 10.21 0.27 -0.28
CA GLN A 336 10.96 -0.87 -0.82
C GLN A 336 10.41 -2.21 -0.31
N GLY A 337 10.11 -2.31 0.98
CA GLY A 337 9.54 -3.53 1.56
C GLY A 337 8.16 -3.89 1.00
N LEU A 338 7.32 -2.88 0.77
CA LEU A 338 5.99 -3.02 0.18
C LEU A 338 6.04 -3.33 -1.31
N GLU A 339 6.98 -2.74 -2.05
CA GLU A 339 7.13 -2.98 -3.48
C GLU A 339 7.51 -4.44 -3.76
N VAL A 340 8.38 -5.03 -2.93
CA VAL A 340 8.70 -6.47 -2.97
C VAL A 340 7.44 -7.32 -2.69
N ALA A 341 6.46 -6.78 -1.95
CA ALA A 341 5.18 -7.43 -1.71
C ALA A 341 4.13 -7.18 -2.80
N GLY A 342 4.46 -6.44 -3.86
CA GLY A 342 3.53 -6.06 -4.91
C GLY A 342 2.53 -4.96 -4.49
N SER A 343 2.82 -4.25 -3.39
CA SER A 343 2.02 -3.14 -2.87
C SER A 343 2.82 -1.84 -2.90
N GLN A 344 2.14 -0.70 -2.86
CA GLN A 344 2.76 0.62 -2.80
C GLN A 344 2.16 1.45 -1.66
N LEU A 345 3.02 2.24 -1.03
CA LEU A 345 2.63 3.21 -0.01
C LEU A 345 2.36 4.55 -0.67
N LEU A 346 1.14 5.08 -0.50
CA LEU A 346 0.75 6.39 -0.99
C LEU A 346 0.95 7.46 0.09
N SER A 347 0.53 7.16 1.32
CA SER A 347 0.62 8.06 2.46
C SER A 347 0.84 7.28 3.75
N LEU A 348 1.63 7.84 4.67
CA LEU A 348 1.91 7.26 5.97
C LEU A 348 1.88 8.36 7.04
N GLN A 349 1.09 8.15 8.07
CA GLN A 349 0.91 9.10 9.16
C GLN A 349 0.93 8.35 10.49
N VAL A 350 1.69 8.85 11.45
CA VAL A 350 1.57 8.43 12.86
C VAL A 350 0.60 9.41 13.51
N VAL A 351 -0.60 8.92 13.83
CA VAL A 351 -1.72 9.73 14.31
C VAL A 351 -1.60 10.00 15.81
N GLN A 352 -1.12 9.01 16.55
CA GLN A 352 -0.96 9.06 18.00
C GLN A 352 0.32 8.36 18.38
N PHE A 353 1.06 8.93 19.32
CA PHE A 353 2.23 8.34 19.92
C PHE A 353 2.26 8.75 21.39
N SER A 354 2.31 7.78 22.29
CA SER A 354 2.45 8.05 23.72
C SER A 354 3.15 6.87 24.42
N PRO A 355 3.83 7.12 25.55
CA PRO A 355 4.15 6.06 26.49
C PRO A 355 2.89 5.25 26.85
N VAL A 356 3.09 3.96 27.18
CA VAL A 356 2.01 3.11 27.70
C VAL A 356 1.64 3.52 29.13
N ASP A 357 2.64 3.94 29.91
CA ASP A 357 2.49 4.44 31.27
C ASP A 357 2.42 5.97 31.28
N ASP A 358 1.32 6.52 31.78
CA ASP A 358 1.09 7.95 31.85
C ASP A 358 2.05 8.64 32.85
N GLU A 359 2.52 7.93 33.88
CA GLU A 359 3.49 8.48 34.85
C GLU A 359 4.82 8.82 34.17
N ILE A 360 5.26 7.98 33.22
CA ILE A 360 6.46 8.23 32.41
C ILE A 360 6.28 9.49 31.57
N SER A 361 5.08 9.73 31.04
CA SER A 361 4.80 10.94 30.27
C SER A 361 4.97 12.21 31.12
N ASP A 362 4.45 12.20 32.35
CA ASP A 362 4.59 13.31 33.29
C ASP A 362 6.05 13.54 33.71
N GLU A 363 6.82 12.47 33.91
CA GLU A 363 8.25 12.56 34.22
C GLU A 363 9.06 13.11 33.05
N LEU A 364 8.76 12.68 31.81
CA LEU A 364 9.40 13.20 30.60
C LEU A 364 9.11 14.69 30.40
N ILE A 365 7.86 15.13 30.62
CA ILE A 365 7.51 16.55 30.56
C ILE A 365 8.32 17.36 31.57
N LYS A 366 8.41 16.90 32.83
CA LYS A 366 9.23 17.56 33.87
C LYS A 366 10.70 17.60 33.48
N TYR A 367 11.23 16.50 32.94
CA TYR A 367 12.60 16.42 32.48
C TYR A 367 12.90 17.42 31.35
N TRP A 368 12.02 17.50 30.34
CA TRP A 368 12.18 18.43 29.24
C TRP A 368 12.02 19.89 29.67
N ASP A 369 11.10 20.19 30.58
CA ASP A 369 10.96 21.55 31.12
C ASP A 369 12.21 21.97 31.90
N ALA A 370 12.77 21.06 32.71
CA ALA A 370 14.05 21.30 33.39
C ALA A 370 15.21 21.49 32.40
N LYS A 371 15.26 20.68 31.33
CA LYS A 371 16.28 20.79 30.27
C LYS A 371 16.15 22.12 29.51
N LYS A 372 14.93 22.57 29.19
CA LYS A 372 14.67 23.86 28.54
C LYS A 372 15.11 25.02 29.41
N GLU A 373 14.78 25.01 30.71
CA GLU A 373 15.24 26.07 31.63
C GLU A 373 16.76 26.05 31.79
N MET A 374 17.40 24.87 31.83
CA MET A 374 18.87 24.77 31.84
C MET A 374 19.49 25.40 30.59
N ILE A 375 18.99 25.09 29.39
CA ILE A 375 19.51 25.66 28.13
C ILE A 375 19.31 27.17 28.09
N LYS A 376 18.15 27.66 28.54
CA LYS A 376 17.85 29.09 28.63
C LYS A 376 18.80 29.82 29.57
N GLU A 377 19.13 29.22 30.72
CA GLU A 377 20.12 29.77 31.64
C GLU A 377 21.54 29.77 31.06
N ILE A 378 21.93 28.70 30.34
CA ILE A 378 23.22 28.67 29.63
C ILE A 378 23.28 29.80 28.59
N ARG A 379 22.26 29.93 27.73
CA ARG A 379 22.20 31.00 26.71
C ARG A 379 22.19 32.39 27.34
N ARG A 380 21.52 32.56 28.48
CA ARG A 380 21.53 33.82 29.24
C ARG A 380 22.93 34.13 29.76
N GLY A 381 23.61 33.15 30.35
CA GLY A 381 24.98 33.30 30.82
C GLY A 381 25.96 33.58 29.69
N GLU A 382 25.80 32.95 28.52
CA GLU A 382 26.59 33.23 27.32
C GLU A 382 26.38 34.66 26.81
N SER A 383 25.12 35.09 26.70
CA SER A 383 24.76 36.45 26.29
C SER A 383 25.26 37.50 27.27
N GLU A 384 25.18 37.25 28.58
CA GLU A 384 25.72 38.14 29.61
C GLU A 384 27.25 38.21 29.55
N ALA A 385 27.92 37.06 29.38
CA ALA A 385 29.37 37.03 29.21
C ALA A 385 29.83 37.75 27.93
N GLU A 386 29.09 37.60 26.84
CA GLU A 386 29.34 38.32 25.58
C GLU A 386 29.13 39.82 25.76
N SER A 387 28.06 40.24 26.44
CA SER A 387 27.82 41.64 26.79
C SER A 387 28.96 42.22 27.62
N ILE A 388 29.46 41.48 28.63
CA ILE A 388 30.60 41.91 29.46
C ILE A 388 31.88 42.00 28.63
N ARG A 389 32.10 41.10 27.68
CA ARG A 389 33.27 41.15 26.78
C ARG A 389 33.18 42.33 25.82
N ALA A 390 32.00 42.60 25.26
CA ALA A 390 31.77 43.76 24.40
C ALA A 390 32.00 45.07 25.17
N ASP A 391 31.48 45.16 26.40
CA ASP A 391 31.66 46.31 27.29
C ASP A 391 33.14 46.53 27.64
N ARG A 392 33.86 45.47 28.07
CA ARG A 392 35.31 45.55 28.32
C ARG A 392 36.13 45.85 27.07
N GLY A 393 35.70 45.35 25.91
CA GLY A 393 36.30 45.64 24.62
C GLY A 393 36.19 47.12 24.30
N ALA A 394 34.97 47.67 24.37
CA ALA A 394 34.69 49.09 24.20
C ALA A 394 35.48 49.96 25.19
N HIS A 395 35.57 49.55 26.47
CA HIS A 395 36.41 50.23 27.46
C HIS A 395 37.89 50.21 27.07
N THR A 396 38.43 49.07 26.65
CA THR A 396 39.85 48.94 26.28
C THR A 396 40.18 49.80 25.05
N GLU A 397 39.29 49.82 24.07
CA GLU A 397 39.39 50.65 22.87
C GLU A 397 39.36 52.14 23.23
N ALA A 398 38.41 52.56 24.08
CA ALA A 398 38.35 53.94 24.57
C ALA A 398 39.61 54.36 25.37
N TYR A 399 40.18 53.46 26.18
CA TYR A 399 41.44 53.72 26.89
C TYR A 399 42.63 53.84 25.94
N GLN A 400 42.70 53.02 24.88
CA GLN A 400 43.74 53.11 23.87
C GLN A 400 43.65 54.45 23.12
N ASP A 401 42.45 54.86 22.72
CA ASP A 401 42.21 56.15 22.07
C ASP A 401 42.60 57.32 22.97
N PHE A 402 42.24 57.27 24.26
CA PHE A 402 42.66 58.26 25.24
C PHE A 402 44.19 58.33 25.40
N LEU A 403 44.86 57.19 25.55
CA LEU A 403 46.33 57.13 25.67
C LEU A 403 47.01 57.62 24.39
N ASN A 404 46.50 57.24 23.22
CA ASN A 404 47.01 57.72 21.93
C ASN A 404 46.84 59.24 21.80
N SER A 405 45.72 59.79 22.25
CA SER A 405 45.48 61.24 22.29
C SER A 405 46.49 61.94 23.22
N LEU A 406 46.72 61.40 24.43
CA LEU A 406 47.73 61.91 25.35
C LEU A 406 49.14 61.86 24.76
N ILE A 407 49.54 60.73 24.17
CA ILE A 407 50.86 60.57 23.54
C ILE A 407 51.02 61.56 22.40
N ARG A 408 50.01 61.70 21.53
CA ARG A 408 50.07 62.64 20.40
C ARG A 408 50.25 64.07 20.90
N ASN A 409 49.46 64.48 21.90
CA ASN A 409 49.55 65.82 22.46
C ASN A 409 50.88 66.08 23.18
N LEU A 410 51.41 65.11 23.94
CA LEU A 410 52.73 65.20 24.57
C LEU A 410 53.86 65.27 23.53
N THR A 411 53.73 64.52 22.42
CA THR A 411 54.70 64.55 21.32
C THR A 411 54.69 65.92 20.62
N GLU A 412 53.51 66.47 20.34
CA GLU A 412 53.36 67.81 19.75
C GLU A 412 53.99 68.92 20.61
N ILE A 413 53.91 68.81 21.94
CA ILE A 413 54.57 69.77 22.85
C ILE A 413 56.09 69.57 22.85
N ASN A 414 56.58 68.32 22.87
CA ASN A 414 58.01 68.03 22.92
C ASN A 414 58.75 68.37 21.61
N GLU A 415 58.09 68.29 20.45
CA GLU A 415 58.68 68.68 19.17
C GLU A 415 58.74 70.21 18.96
N GLY A 416 58.11 71.01 19.84
CA GLY A 416 57.96 72.46 19.69
C GLY A 416 59.06 73.34 20.32
N GLU A 417 59.83 72.85 21.31
CA GLU A 417 60.78 73.71 22.05
C GLU A 417 62.08 72.98 22.45
N ASP A 418 63.20 73.39 21.83
CA ASP A 418 64.54 72.80 21.97
C ASP A 418 65.28 73.21 23.28
N ASP A 419 64.59 73.77 24.27
CA ASP A 419 65.18 74.19 25.56
C ASP A 419 64.13 74.24 26.70
N MET A 420 63.30 73.19 26.81
CA MET A 420 62.32 73.09 27.90
C MET A 420 63.00 72.75 29.23
N ASP A 421 63.06 73.74 30.10
CA ASP A 421 63.38 73.58 31.53
C ASP A 421 62.47 72.51 32.16
N ALA A 422 63.04 71.62 32.97
CA ALA A 422 62.32 70.48 33.57
C ALA A 422 61.03 70.90 34.30
N ASP A 423 61.03 72.10 34.90
CA ASP A 423 59.87 72.66 35.60
C ASP A 423 58.70 72.99 34.66
N ARG A 424 58.97 73.48 33.43
CA ARG A 424 57.93 73.79 32.43
C ARG A 424 57.34 72.53 31.79
N PHE A 425 58.14 71.48 31.66
CA PHE A 425 57.63 70.19 31.19
C PHE A 425 56.59 69.62 32.17
N THR A 426 56.83 69.73 33.48
CA THR A 426 55.83 69.37 34.50
C THR A 426 54.56 70.21 34.39
N GLU A 427 54.67 71.53 34.22
CA GLU A 427 53.51 72.42 34.14
C GLU A 427 52.68 72.16 32.86
N ALA A 428 53.34 71.98 31.71
CA ALA A 428 52.69 71.63 30.45
C ALA A 428 52.06 70.24 30.48
N SER A 429 52.73 69.26 31.11
CA SER A 429 52.20 67.90 31.28
C SER A 429 50.96 67.90 32.19
N ILE A 430 50.96 68.68 33.27
CA ILE A 430 49.81 68.83 34.16
C ILE A 430 48.65 69.52 33.45
N LEU A 431 48.91 70.59 32.69
CA LEU A 431 47.89 71.27 31.90
C LEU A 431 47.27 70.35 30.84
N LEU A 432 48.09 69.56 30.14
CA LEU A 432 47.61 68.57 29.16
C LEU A 432 46.80 67.45 29.81
N LEU A 433 47.26 66.92 30.94
CA LEU A 433 46.50 65.92 31.71
C LEU A 433 45.17 66.49 32.15
N THR A 434 45.15 67.74 32.60
CA THR A 434 43.93 68.43 33.05
C THR A 434 42.97 68.64 31.88
N GLN A 435 43.46 69.09 30.72
CA GLN A 435 42.64 69.32 29.53
C GLN A 435 42.13 68.00 28.92
N ALA A 436 42.98 66.97 28.85
CA ALA A 436 42.57 65.64 28.39
C ALA A 436 41.56 64.99 29.35
N LEU A 437 41.71 65.20 30.66
CA LEU A 437 40.71 64.79 31.66
C LEU A 437 39.41 65.57 31.51
N GLU A 438 39.46 66.88 31.27
CA GLU A 438 38.28 67.73 31.11
C GLU A 438 37.50 67.39 29.84
N GLU A 439 38.18 67.14 28.73
CA GLU A 439 37.58 66.68 27.47
C GLU A 439 37.01 65.26 27.60
N SER A 440 37.72 64.36 28.29
CA SER A 440 37.25 63.00 28.58
C SER A 440 36.05 62.96 29.55
N LEU A 441 36.01 63.86 30.54
CA LEU A 441 34.88 64.01 31.48
C LEU A 441 33.64 64.63 30.82
N SER A 442 33.79 65.27 29.65
CA SER A 442 32.67 65.82 28.89
C SER A 442 31.87 64.77 28.13
N ASP A 443 32.44 63.58 27.91
CA ASP A 443 31.70 62.41 27.40
C ASP A 443 30.97 61.71 28.57
N PRO A 444 29.62 61.71 28.57
CA PRO A 444 28.83 61.16 29.68
C PRO A 444 29.02 59.65 29.88
N MET A 445 29.53 58.91 28.89
CA MET A 445 29.87 57.48 29.04
C MET A 445 31.25 57.29 29.68
N LEU A 446 32.21 58.18 29.41
CA LEU A 446 33.58 58.06 29.93
C LEU A 446 33.74 58.74 31.30
N GLY A 447 32.92 59.74 31.61
CA GLY A 447 33.08 60.58 32.80
C GLY A 447 33.03 59.81 34.12
N SER A 448 32.19 58.78 34.25
CA SER A 448 32.14 57.97 35.48
C SER A 448 33.34 57.04 35.65
N LEU A 449 33.94 56.59 34.55
CA LEU A 449 35.04 55.62 34.55
C LEU A 449 36.40 56.31 34.66
N VAL A 450 36.58 57.41 33.94
CA VAL A 450 37.83 58.18 33.92
C VAL A 450 38.05 58.91 35.25
N ALA A 451 36.98 59.28 35.95
CA ALA A 451 37.08 59.89 37.27
C ALA A 451 37.73 58.96 38.31
N SER A 452 37.34 57.67 38.41
CA SER A 452 37.88 56.80 39.46
C SER A 452 39.33 56.37 39.20
N GLU A 453 39.61 55.95 37.97
CA GLU A 453 40.93 55.43 37.62
C GLU A 453 41.91 56.58 37.35
N GLY A 454 41.45 57.67 36.73
CA GLY A 454 42.23 58.90 36.53
C GLY A 454 42.71 59.50 37.85
N LEU A 455 41.84 59.60 38.86
CA LEU A 455 42.22 60.04 40.21
C LEU A 455 43.23 59.10 40.87
N ARG A 456 43.15 57.79 40.60
CA ARG A 456 44.09 56.80 41.14
C ARG A 456 45.46 56.92 40.48
N THR A 457 45.53 57.05 39.15
CA THR A 457 46.78 57.29 38.43
C THR A 457 47.40 58.63 38.78
N LEU A 458 46.60 59.70 38.93
CA LEU A 458 47.07 61.00 39.41
C LEU A 458 47.65 60.90 40.82
N ARG A 459 47.04 60.10 41.70
CA ARG A 459 47.55 59.85 43.06
C ARG A 459 48.86 59.06 43.03
N MET A 460 48.97 58.03 42.19
CA MET A 460 50.23 57.27 42.03
C MET A 460 51.35 58.13 41.43
N LEU A 461 51.04 58.97 40.44
CA LEU A 461 51.98 59.93 39.86
C LEU A 461 52.43 60.95 40.91
N LYS A 462 51.49 61.47 41.69
CA LYS A 462 51.79 62.37 42.82
C LYS A 462 52.73 61.71 43.83
N ASP A 463 52.45 60.47 44.23
CA ASP A 463 53.29 59.72 45.17
C ASP A 463 54.69 59.41 44.59
N GLN A 464 54.80 59.10 43.29
CA GLN A 464 56.09 58.84 42.63
C GLN A 464 56.93 60.10 42.38
N LEU A 465 56.28 61.23 42.11
CA LEU A 465 56.94 62.52 41.90
C LEU A 465 57.27 63.22 43.23
N ASN A 466 56.88 62.64 44.37
CA ASN A 466 57.18 63.14 45.71
C ASN A 466 56.64 64.57 45.95
N ILE A 467 55.42 64.84 45.46
CA ILE A 467 54.69 66.12 45.55
C ILE A 467 53.55 66.03 46.59
#